data_AF-A0A7X1VMI6-F1
#
_entry.id   AF-A0A7X1VMI6-F1
#
_cell.length_a   1.000
_cell.length_b   1.000
_cell.length_c   1.000
_cell.angle_alpha   90.00
_cell.angle_beta   90.00
_cell.angle_gamma   90.00
#
_symmetry.space_group_name_H-M   'P 1'
#
loop_
_entity.id
_entity.type
_entity.pdbx_description
1 polymer ?
#
loop_
_entity_poly.entity_id
_entity_poly.type
_entity_poly.pdbx_seq_one_letter_code
_entity_poly.pdbx_strand_id
1 'polypeptide(L)'
;MTKQVINVGSAANDGSGTPARTAFQYVNANFSELYDFLTGTTNANTLPAALPIAKGGTGGNTASGAKAALGLGDAGVLGYSGNIIASLYDKVSVPQWVAALGDHKFAFISSGDWQGGNVNNPLNMPSRYGSLMSYLGSNSYGTYSWQIFKPIFGGQLSYRYGAGADSWTAWGHIKTSFNTSVDANGFLKSASPVVKLFNDHIELNSDAEKQPIEFKKVDVGDYLLKGSLGFAQEGWYIEVPKDANGNTIVAVVYDTLENGDLSIKTYKRKFDFELAAVVADLEIPTDIPEGRWIDIRLHEEIVLEETLPDDIEQ
;
A
#
# COMPACT_ATOMS: atom_id res chain seq x y z
N MET A 1 32.55 44.80 -11.33
CA MET A 1 33.36 46.01 -11.56
C MET A 1 34.78 45.72 -11.09
N THR A 2 35.75 46.55 -11.46
CA THR A 2 37.10 46.40 -10.90
C THR A 2 37.12 47.05 -9.52
N LYS A 3 37.68 46.34 -8.53
CA LYS A 3 37.88 46.85 -7.16
C LYS A 3 38.52 48.24 -7.21
N GLN A 4 37.87 49.23 -6.61
CA GLN A 4 38.44 50.56 -6.46
C GLN A 4 39.37 50.58 -5.23
N VAL A 5 40.55 51.19 -5.38
CA VAL A 5 41.58 51.24 -4.34
C VAL A 5 41.92 52.69 -4.03
N ILE A 6 41.90 53.05 -2.75
CA ILE A 6 42.31 54.37 -2.28
C ILE A 6 43.84 54.38 -2.20
N ASN A 7 44.46 55.29 -2.95
CA ASN A 7 45.87 55.60 -2.77
C ASN A 7 46.01 56.60 -1.61
N VAL A 8 46.77 56.23 -0.57
CA VAL A 8 46.97 57.08 0.62
C VAL A 8 48.13 58.08 0.46
N GLY A 9 48.86 58.03 -0.64
CA GLY A 9 50.09 58.80 -0.84
C GLY A 9 51.29 58.19 -0.10
N SER A 10 52.46 58.79 -0.29
CA SER A 10 53.73 58.38 0.34
C SER A 10 54.03 59.15 1.62
N ALA A 11 53.49 60.36 1.78
CA ALA A 11 53.57 61.18 2.97
C ALA A 11 52.34 62.08 3.14
N ALA A 12 52.13 62.61 4.35
CA ALA A 12 51.06 63.56 4.60
C ALA A 12 51.21 64.82 3.70
N ASN A 13 50.12 65.23 3.05
CA ASN A 13 50.03 66.40 2.17
C ASN A 13 50.94 66.39 0.93
N ASP A 14 51.38 65.22 0.46
CA ASP A 14 52.26 65.10 -0.71
C ASP A 14 51.55 65.29 -2.08
N GLY A 15 50.22 65.42 -2.09
CA GLY A 15 49.42 65.62 -3.30
C GLY A 15 49.29 64.40 -4.22
N SER A 16 49.88 63.25 -3.87
CA SER A 16 49.88 62.03 -4.67
C SER A 16 48.74 61.06 -4.32
N GLY A 17 48.08 61.29 -3.18
CA GLY A 17 46.95 60.50 -2.71
C GLY A 17 45.64 60.76 -3.47
N THR A 18 44.68 59.84 -3.31
CA THR A 18 43.33 60.00 -3.85
C THR A 18 42.58 61.11 -3.11
N PRO A 19 41.97 62.09 -3.79
CA PRO A 19 41.17 63.12 -3.13
C PRO A 19 40.06 62.51 -2.26
N ALA A 20 39.80 63.09 -1.08
CA ALA A 20 38.84 62.53 -0.13
C ALA A 20 37.45 62.28 -0.74
N ARG A 21 36.94 63.19 -1.58
CA ARG A 21 35.66 63.01 -2.29
C ARG A 21 35.67 61.76 -3.17
N THR A 22 36.72 61.58 -3.97
CA THR A 22 36.90 60.42 -4.84
C THR A 22 37.07 59.14 -4.02
N ALA A 23 37.79 59.20 -2.90
CA ALA A 23 37.93 58.08 -1.99
C ALA A 23 36.57 57.63 -1.43
N PHE A 24 35.70 58.55 -1.01
CA PHE A 24 34.35 58.19 -0.56
C PHE A 24 33.46 57.65 -1.69
N GLN A 25 33.63 58.11 -2.93
CA GLN A 25 32.96 57.52 -4.09
C GLN A 25 33.42 56.08 -4.32
N TYR A 26 34.73 55.79 -4.19
CA TYR A 26 35.26 54.43 -4.29
C TYR A 26 34.71 53.52 -3.20
N VAL A 27 34.59 54.03 -1.97
CA VAL A 27 33.98 53.30 -0.85
C VAL A 27 32.53 52.93 -1.17
N ASN A 28 31.71 53.90 -1.58
CA ASN A 28 30.31 53.66 -1.92
C ASN A 28 30.17 52.67 -3.09
N ALA A 29 30.97 52.83 -4.16
CA ALA A 29 30.95 51.94 -5.31
C ALA A 29 31.31 50.49 -4.94
N ASN A 30 32.34 50.30 -4.11
CA ASN A 30 32.74 48.98 -3.64
C ASN A 30 31.64 48.34 -2.76
N PHE A 31 30.97 49.11 -1.89
CA PHE A 31 29.87 48.59 -1.07
C PHE A 31 28.64 48.23 -1.90
N SER A 32 28.24 49.09 -2.85
CA SER A 32 27.16 48.80 -3.79
C SER A 32 27.44 47.52 -4.58
N GLU A 33 28.67 47.35 -5.07
CA GLU A 33 29.07 46.13 -5.77
C GLU A 33 28.90 44.87 -4.91
N LEU A 34 29.33 44.92 -3.64
CA LEU A 34 29.22 43.77 -2.73
C LEU A 34 27.76 43.45 -2.39
N TYR A 35 26.93 44.45 -2.11
CA TYR A 35 25.50 44.25 -1.81
C TYR A 35 24.77 43.66 -3.01
N ASP A 36 25.02 44.19 -4.20
CA ASP A 36 24.41 43.68 -5.42
C ASP A 36 24.87 42.26 -5.74
N PHE A 37 26.15 41.98 -5.53
CA PHE A 37 26.70 40.65 -5.73
C PHE A 37 26.07 39.62 -4.78
N LEU A 38 26.02 39.90 -3.48
CA LEU A 38 25.54 38.96 -2.47
C LEU A 38 24.03 38.73 -2.52
N THR A 39 23.26 39.74 -2.92
CA THR A 39 21.79 39.65 -3.05
C THR A 39 21.35 39.13 -4.42
N GLY A 40 22.19 39.29 -5.44
CA GLY A 40 21.82 39.03 -6.84
C GLY A 40 20.87 40.07 -7.43
N THR A 41 20.68 41.22 -6.78
CA THR A 41 19.77 42.31 -7.20
C THR A 41 20.55 43.61 -7.35
N THR A 42 20.24 44.44 -8.34
CA THR A 42 20.90 45.75 -8.53
C THR A 42 20.42 46.79 -7.52
N ASN A 43 21.33 47.62 -7.00
CA ASN A 43 21.09 48.64 -5.98
C ASN A 43 20.48 48.12 -4.68
N ALA A 44 20.94 46.96 -4.20
CA ALA A 44 20.41 46.38 -2.97
C ALA A 44 20.88 47.15 -1.73
N ASN A 45 19.93 47.43 -0.83
CA ASN A 45 20.19 48.16 0.42
C ASN A 45 20.16 47.26 1.66
N THR A 46 19.91 45.96 1.48
CA THR A 46 19.82 44.96 2.56
C THR A 46 20.46 43.65 2.11
N LEU A 47 21.27 43.03 2.96
CA LEU A 47 21.80 41.69 2.70
C LEU A 47 20.69 40.64 2.85
N PRO A 48 20.78 39.51 2.11
CA PRO A 48 19.76 38.48 2.21
C PRO A 48 19.96 37.64 3.48
N ALA A 49 18.87 37.11 4.04
CA ALA A 49 18.93 36.22 5.21
C ALA A 49 19.67 34.89 4.93
N ALA A 50 19.76 34.50 3.66
CA ALA A 50 20.58 33.41 3.16
C ALA A 50 21.11 33.78 1.77
N LEU A 51 22.35 33.39 1.47
CA LEU A 51 22.91 33.62 0.13
C LEU A 51 22.14 32.78 -0.91
N PRO A 52 21.75 33.36 -2.06
CA PRO A 52 21.12 32.63 -3.15
C PRO A 52 22.04 31.55 -3.74
N ILE A 53 21.44 30.52 -4.32
CA ILE A 53 22.18 29.42 -5.00
C ILE A 53 23.08 29.97 -6.12
N ALA A 54 22.57 30.92 -6.91
CA ALA A 54 23.31 31.56 -7.99
C ALA A 54 24.58 32.31 -7.52
N LYS A 55 24.76 32.52 -6.21
CA LYS A 55 25.91 33.17 -5.58
C LYS A 55 26.70 32.22 -4.67
N GLY A 56 26.52 30.91 -4.84
CA GLY A 56 27.23 29.89 -4.06
C GLY A 56 26.66 29.66 -2.65
N GLY A 57 25.50 30.22 -2.35
CA GLY A 57 24.76 29.93 -1.12
C GLY A 57 23.87 28.71 -1.24
N THR A 58 23.15 28.38 -0.17
CA THR A 58 22.20 27.27 -0.12
C THR A 58 20.76 27.71 -0.41
N GLY A 59 20.48 29.01 -0.51
CA GLY A 59 19.13 29.55 -0.70
C GLY A 59 18.20 29.47 0.51
N GLY A 60 18.65 28.91 1.65
CA GLY A 60 17.85 28.78 2.87
C GLY A 60 18.61 29.18 4.13
N ASN A 61 17.92 29.83 5.07
CA ASN A 61 18.47 30.28 6.36
C ASN A 61 18.32 29.23 7.47
N THR A 62 17.78 28.06 7.15
CA THR A 62 17.69 26.88 8.02
C THR A 62 18.19 25.66 7.26
N ALA A 63 18.57 24.60 7.98
CA ALA A 63 18.97 23.34 7.35
C ALA A 63 17.85 22.75 6.46
N SER A 64 16.59 22.81 6.91
CA SER A 64 15.44 22.35 6.12
C SER A 64 15.25 23.20 4.85
N GLY A 65 15.30 24.53 4.98
CA GLY A 65 15.17 25.43 3.82
C GLY A 65 16.30 25.26 2.80
N ALA A 66 17.54 25.05 3.27
CA ALA A 66 18.69 24.79 2.41
C ALA A 66 18.54 23.48 1.60
N LYS A 67 18.07 22.39 2.25
CA LYS A 67 17.83 21.11 1.57
C LYS A 67 16.73 21.22 0.53
N ALA A 68 15.64 21.93 0.83
CA ALA A 68 14.55 22.15 -0.10
C ALA A 68 15.02 22.95 -1.33
N ALA A 69 15.76 24.03 -1.12
CA ALA A 69 16.28 24.87 -2.19
C ALA A 69 17.27 24.14 -3.12
N LEU A 70 18.08 23.22 -2.58
CA LEU A 70 19.03 22.40 -3.34
C LEU A 70 18.43 21.11 -3.91
N GLY A 71 17.14 20.80 -3.63
CA GLY A 71 16.50 19.57 -4.08
C GLY A 71 17.03 18.29 -3.43
N LEU A 72 17.63 18.38 -2.25
CA LEU A 72 18.36 17.28 -1.59
C LEU A 72 17.47 16.36 -0.73
N GLY A 73 16.21 16.74 -0.49
CA GLY A 73 15.29 15.95 0.34
C GLY A 73 15.83 15.67 1.75
N ASP A 74 15.97 14.39 2.09
CA ASP A 74 16.50 13.94 3.39
C ASP A 74 18.00 13.64 3.39
N ALA A 75 18.72 13.90 2.29
CA ALA A 75 20.17 13.74 2.26
C ALA A 75 20.85 14.52 3.41
N GLY A 76 21.70 13.85 4.18
CA GLY A 76 22.40 14.43 5.33
C GLY A 76 21.60 14.50 6.63
N VAL A 77 20.34 14.03 6.67
CA VAL A 77 19.62 13.80 7.93
C VAL A 77 20.28 12.63 8.66
N LEU A 78 20.52 12.77 9.97
CA LEU A 78 21.08 11.70 10.79
C LEU A 78 20.25 10.41 10.58
N GLY A 79 20.92 9.33 10.15
CA GLY A 79 20.29 8.05 9.86
C GLY A 79 19.65 7.91 8.46
N TYR A 80 19.74 8.87 7.55
CA TYR A 80 19.28 8.69 6.14
C TYR A 80 20.48 8.59 5.18
N SER A 81 20.51 7.54 4.35
CA SER A 81 21.50 7.40 3.27
C SER A 81 20.87 6.87 2.00
N GLY A 82 20.86 7.69 0.93
CA GLY A 82 20.29 7.33 -0.38
C GLY A 82 20.99 6.15 -1.05
N ASN A 83 22.31 6.03 -0.91
CA ASN A 83 23.08 4.90 -1.45
C ASN A 83 22.80 3.59 -0.72
N ILE A 84 22.37 3.66 0.55
CA ILE A 84 22.04 2.45 1.32
C ILE A 84 20.67 1.93 0.92
N ILE A 85 19.72 2.76 0.46
CA ILE A 85 18.38 2.31 0.01
C ILE A 85 18.47 1.25 -1.11
N ALA A 86 19.38 1.45 -2.07
CA ALA A 86 19.64 0.47 -3.12
C ALA A 86 20.24 -0.85 -2.59
N SER A 87 20.97 -0.81 -1.45
CA SER A 87 21.57 -1.98 -0.81
C SER A 87 20.66 -2.62 0.24
N LEU A 88 19.36 -2.32 0.25
CA LEU A 88 18.45 -2.92 1.23
C LEU A 88 17.71 -4.16 0.70
N TYR A 89 17.79 -4.42 -0.60
CA TYR A 89 17.12 -5.55 -1.24
C TYR A 89 17.45 -6.91 -0.60
N ASP A 90 18.66 -7.05 -0.04
CA ASP A 90 19.17 -8.27 0.59
C ASP A 90 18.92 -8.35 2.11
N LYS A 91 18.37 -7.30 2.73
CA LYS A 91 18.23 -7.23 4.19
C LYS A 91 16.94 -7.88 4.63
N VAL A 92 17.06 -8.99 5.34
CA VAL A 92 15.91 -9.78 5.80
C VAL A 92 15.42 -9.31 7.19
N SER A 93 16.22 -8.56 7.94
CA SER A 93 15.94 -8.23 9.36
C SER A 93 15.84 -6.73 9.65
N VAL A 94 14.84 -6.34 10.46
CA VAL A 94 14.55 -4.92 10.78
C VAL A 94 15.73 -4.15 11.41
N PRO A 95 16.60 -4.73 12.25
CA PRO A 95 17.78 -4.02 12.74
C PRO A 95 18.70 -3.51 11.62
N GLN A 96 18.85 -4.29 10.53
CA GLN A 96 19.66 -3.89 9.38
C GLN A 96 19.00 -2.77 8.55
N TRP A 97 17.67 -2.67 8.60
CA TRP A 97 16.87 -1.60 7.99
C TRP A 97 16.88 -0.32 8.84
N VAL A 98 16.77 -0.43 10.17
CA VAL A 98 16.82 0.72 11.08
C VAL A 98 18.21 1.36 11.06
N ALA A 99 19.28 0.56 10.99
CA ALA A 99 20.65 1.06 10.81
C ALA A 99 20.82 1.89 9.53
N ALA A 100 19.95 1.70 8.53
CA ALA A 100 20.02 2.38 7.24
C ALA A 100 19.06 3.57 7.09
N LEU A 101 17.88 3.49 7.70
CA LEU A 101 16.79 4.47 7.53
C LEU A 101 16.66 5.42 8.74
N GLY A 102 17.14 5.01 9.91
CA GLY A 102 17.06 5.75 11.17
C GLY A 102 15.71 5.58 11.89
N ASP A 103 15.69 5.96 13.17
CA ASP A 103 14.53 5.84 14.05
C ASP A 103 13.45 6.90 13.74
N HIS A 104 12.21 6.60 14.15
CA HIS A 104 11.03 7.47 14.06
C HIS A 104 10.61 7.86 12.64
N LYS A 105 10.87 6.99 11.67
CA LYS A 105 10.53 7.26 10.27
C LYS A 105 9.45 6.34 9.74
N PHE A 106 8.60 6.95 8.93
CA PHE A 106 7.71 6.25 8.03
C PHE A 106 8.40 6.14 6.68
N ALA A 107 8.64 4.92 6.21
CA ALA A 107 9.38 4.68 4.98
C ALA A 107 8.71 3.59 4.13
N PHE A 108 8.66 3.83 2.83
CA PHE A 108 8.58 2.75 1.85
C PHE A 108 9.95 2.08 1.85
N ILE A 109 9.99 0.90 2.44
CA ILE A 109 11.22 0.21 2.76
C ILE A 109 11.79 -0.42 1.50
N SER A 110 10.97 -1.14 0.72
CA SER A 110 11.39 -1.75 -0.55
C SER A 110 10.17 -2.26 -1.34
N SER A 111 10.37 -2.43 -2.64
CA SER A 111 9.46 -3.10 -3.57
C SER A 111 10.29 -4.02 -4.48
N GLY A 112 9.89 -5.27 -4.68
CA GLY A 112 10.64 -6.20 -5.54
C GLY A 112 10.39 -7.69 -5.27
N ASP A 113 11.30 -8.54 -5.74
CA ASP A 113 11.34 -9.99 -5.46
C ASP A 113 12.01 -10.25 -4.11
N TRP A 114 11.18 -10.51 -3.11
CA TRP A 114 11.61 -10.91 -1.79
C TRP A 114 12.00 -12.39 -1.80
N GLN A 115 13.21 -12.68 -2.32
CA GLN A 115 13.80 -14.02 -2.36
C GLN A 115 13.82 -14.62 -0.95
N GLY A 116 12.84 -15.48 -0.66
CA GLY A 116 12.56 -15.97 0.69
C GLY A 116 11.10 -15.90 1.11
N GLY A 117 10.19 -15.36 0.29
CA GLY A 117 8.74 -15.48 0.47
C GLY A 117 8.36 -16.94 0.71
N ASN A 118 8.09 -17.28 1.96
CA ASN A 118 7.72 -18.63 2.37
C ASN A 118 6.38 -18.51 3.08
N VAL A 119 5.31 -18.87 2.39
CA VAL A 119 3.94 -18.85 2.94
C VAL A 119 3.78 -19.72 4.18
N ASN A 120 4.70 -20.67 4.42
CA ASN A 120 4.71 -21.54 5.59
C ASN A 120 5.54 -21.00 6.76
N ASN A 121 6.43 -20.02 6.53
CA ASN A 121 7.20 -19.38 7.60
C ASN A 121 6.68 -17.95 7.82
N PRO A 122 5.90 -17.70 8.89
CA PRO A 122 5.28 -16.40 9.14
C PRO A 122 6.27 -15.27 9.45
N LEU A 123 7.56 -15.57 9.58
CA LEU A 123 8.63 -14.56 9.72
C LEU A 123 9.14 -14.03 8.37
N ASN A 124 8.89 -14.76 7.28
CA ASN A 124 9.24 -14.35 5.92
C ASN A 124 8.16 -13.43 5.32
N MET A 125 8.44 -12.84 4.16
CA MET A 125 7.48 -12.00 3.45
C MET A 125 6.21 -12.80 3.08
N PRO A 126 5.00 -12.22 3.20
CA PRO A 126 3.73 -12.93 2.93
C PRO A 126 3.59 -13.43 1.49
N SER A 127 4.31 -12.82 0.55
CA SER A 127 4.37 -13.19 -0.85
C SER A 127 5.76 -12.87 -1.39
N ARG A 128 6.15 -13.53 -2.49
CA ARG A 128 7.43 -13.32 -3.17
C ARG A 128 7.54 -11.90 -3.72
N TYR A 129 6.51 -11.40 -4.40
CA TYR A 129 6.54 -10.07 -5.01
C TYR A 129 5.61 -9.10 -4.30
N GLY A 130 6.14 -7.94 -3.90
CA GLY A 130 5.32 -6.91 -3.28
C GLY A 130 6.09 -5.72 -2.75
N SER A 131 5.35 -4.80 -2.13
CA SER A 131 5.88 -3.58 -1.51
C SER A 131 5.72 -3.62 0.00
N LEU A 132 6.78 -3.24 0.72
CA LEU A 132 6.82 -3.12 2.17
C LEU A 132 6.84 -1.64 2.58
N MET A 133 5.90 -1.30 3.45
CA MET A 133 5.84 -0.04 4.16
C MET A 133 6.09 -0.31 5.65
N SER A 134 6.86 0.56 6.30
CA SER A 134 7.14 0.41 7.73
C SER A 134 7.17 1.74 8.45
N TYR A 135 6.71 1.70 9.68
CA TYR A 135 7.10 2.64 10.71
C TYR A 135 8.14 1.98 11.62
N LEU A 136 9.26 2.67 11.83
CA LEU A 136 10.35 2.21 12.69
C LEU A 136 10.34 3.06 13.96
N GLY A 137 9.77 2.51 15.04
CA GLY A 137 9.80 3.14 16.36
C GLY A 137 11.14 2.95 17.07
N SER A 138 11.40 3.73 18.13
CA SER A 138 12.72 3.77 18.77
C SER A 138 12.87 2.88 20.01
N ASN A 139 14.11 2.81 20.50
CA ASN A 139 14.56 2.29 21.80
C ASN A 139 14.45 0.77 22.04
N SER A 140 13.75 0.04 21.18
CA SER A 140 13.75 -1.43 21.14
C SER A 140 13.24 -1.87 19.77
N TYR A 141 14.09 -2.54 18.97
CA TYR A 141 13.68 -2.98 17.64
C TYR A 141 12.45 -3.90 17.78
N GLY A 142 11.34 -3.45 17.25
CA GLY A 142 10.07 -4.17 17.29
C GLY A 142 9.01 -3.56 18.20
N THR A 143 9.33 -3.15 19.44
CA THR A 143 8.28 -2.79 20.43
C THR A 143 7.31 -1.69 19.96
N TYR A 144 7.82 -0.71 19.20
CA TYR A 144 7.02 0.40 18.65
C TYR A 144 7.00 0.44 17.13
N SER A 145 7.50 -0.62 16.49
CA SER A 145 7.64 -0.70 15.04
C SER A 145 6.52 -1.56 14.46
N TRP A 146 6.05 -1.18 13.28
CA TRP A 146 5.04 -1.93 12.55
C TRP A 146 5.25 -1.83 11.05
N GLN A 147 4.68 -2.80 10.35
CA GLN A 147 4.87 -3.00 8.92
C GLN A 147 3.55 -3.37 8.25
N ILE A 148 3.39 -2.88 7.02
CA ILE A 148 2.30 -3.25 6.11
C ILE A 148 2.94 -3.73 4.81
N PHE A 149 2.47 -4.87 4.32
CA PHE A 149 2.92 -5.46 3.06
C PHE A 149 1.76 -5.60 2.09
N LYS A 150 1.98 -5.19 0.84
CA LYS A 150 1.05 -5.36 -0.28
C LYS A 150 1.71 -6.24 -1.36
N PRO A 151 1.23 -7.47 -1.61
CA PRO A 151 1.64 -8.25 -2.78
C PRO A 151 1.29 -7.51 -4.08
N ILE A 152 2.01 -7.81 -5.16
CA ILE A 152 1.75 -7.19 -6.47
C ILE A 152 0.39 -7.60 -7.04
N PHE A 153 -0.06 -8.84 -6.76
CA PHE A 153 -1.37 -9.36 -7.16
C PHE A 153 -2.34 -9.52 -5.98
N GLY A 154 -3.64 -9.52 -6.28
CA GLY A 154 -4.72 -9.76 -5.32
C GLY A 154 -5.02 -8.60 -4.36
N GLY A 155 -6.09 -8.80 -3.57
CA GLY A 155 -6.62 -7.83 -2.61
C GLY A 155 -6.03 -7.90 -1.19
N GLN A 156 -5.10 -8.82 -0.95
CA GLN A 156 -4.56 -9.04 0.38
C GLN A 156 -3.65 -7.89 0.80
N LEU A 157 -3.84 -7.42 2.03
CA LEU A 157 -2.89 -6.58 2.74
C LEU A 157 -2.49 -7.34 4.01
N SER A 158 -1.21 -7.35 4.32
CA SER A 158 -0.70 -8.01 5.53
C SER A 158 -0.09 -6.97 6.46
N TYR A 159 -0.26 -7.14 7.76
CA TYR A 159 0.36 -6.29 8.78
C TYR A 159 1.14 -7.13 9.78
N ARG A 160 2.18 -6.56 10.37
CA ARG A 160 2.83 -7.10 11.56
C ARG A 160 3.35 -5.98 12.43
N TYR A 161 3.56 -6.26 13.70
CA TYR A 161 4.19 -5.36 14.64
C TYR A 161 5.28 -6.11 15.39
N GLY A 162 6.21 -5.39 16.00
CA GLY A 162 7.22 -6.05 16.79
C GLY A 162 6.74 -6.35 18.20
N ALA A 163 7.16 -7.51 18.70
CA ALA A 163 6.82 -8.03 20.01
C ALA A 163 7.89 -7.70 21.07
N GLY A 164 8.84 -6.82 20.74
CA GLY A 164 10.00 -6.47 21.58
C GLY A 164 11.15 -7.46 21.49
N ALA A 165 12.30 -7.11 22.06
CA ALA A 165 13.54 -7.90 22.01
C ALA A 165 13.88 -8.40 20.59
N ASP A 166 13.80 -7.49 19.62
CA ASP A 166 14.10 -7.74 18.20
C ASP A 166 13.19 -8.79 17.54
N SER A 167 12.07 -9.14 18.19
CA SER A 167 11.10 -10.12 17.71
C SER A 167 9.92 -9.45 17.01
N TRP A 168 9.36 -10.16 16.03
CA TRP A 168 8.20 -9.74 15.24
C TRP A 168 7.07 -10.75 15.38
N THR A 169 5.83 -10.26 15.37
CA THR A 169 4.69 -11.16 15.23
C THR A 169 4.70 -11.84 13.86
N ALA A 170 4.00 -12.97 13.78
CA ALA A 170 3.52 -13.47 12.49
C ALA A 170 2.76 -12.36 11.74
N TRP A 171 2.78 -12.44 10.41
CA TRP A 171 1.94 -11.58 9.58
C TRP A 171 0.45 -11.88 9.83
N GLY A 172 -0.31 -10.85 10.16
CA GLY A 172 -1.76 -10.86 10.17
C GLY A 172 -2.32 -10.35 8.84
N HIS A 173 -3.47 -10.87 8.42
CA HIS A 173 -4.16 -10.36 7.24
C HIS A 173 -5.11 -9.23 7.62
N ILE A 174 -5.01 -8.11 6.91
CA ILE A 174 -6.00 -7.05 6.95
C ILE A 174 -7.18 -7.51 6.09
N LYS A 175 -8.36 -7.57 6.72
CA LYS A 175 -9.61 -7.84 6.04
C LYS A 175 -10.12 -6.55 5.41
N THR A 176 -10.35 -6.60 4.10
CA THR A 176 -10.83 -5.48 3.28
C THR A 176 -11.96 -5.97 2.38
N SER A 177 -12.69 -5.05 1.74
CA SER A 177 -13.72 -5.41 0.75
C SER A 177 -13.18 -6.20 -0.44
N PHE A 178 -11.86 -6.30 -0.63
CA PHE A 178 -11.25 -7.11 -1.70
C PHE A 178 -11.05 -8.58 -1.34
N ASN A 179 -11.05 -8.96 -0.05
CA ASN A 179 -10.82 -10.34 0.39
C ASN A 179 -11.88 -10.84 1.38
N THR A 180 -12.98 -10.10 1.50
CA THR A 180 -14.14 -10.44 2.31
C THR A 180 -15.44 -10.08 1.61
N SER A 181 -16.50 -10.82 1.91
CA SER A 181 -17.87 -10.56 1.47
C SER A 181 -18.74 -10.33 2.69
N VAL A 182 -19.84 -9.64 2.46
CA VAL A 182 -20.89 -9.47 3.44
C VAL A 182 -22.03 -10.39 3.04
N ASP A 183 -22.38 -11.33 3.91
CA ASP A 183 -23.46 -12.27 3.65
C ASP A 183 -24.84 -11.56 3.66
N ALA A 184 -25.89 -12.29 3.27
CA ALA A 184 -27.27 -11.78 3.27
C ALA A 184 -27.80 -11.30 4.64
N ASN A 185 -27.06 -11.52 5.73
CA ASN A 185 -27.40 -11.08 7.08
C ASN A 185 -26.45 -9.97 7.60
N GLY A 186 -25.50 -9.50 6.79
CA GLY A 186 -24.58 -8.43 7.16
C GLY A 186 -23.28 -8.90 7.82
N PHE A 187 -23.00 -10.20 7.90
CA PHE A 187 -21.77 -10.70 8.50
C PHE A 187 -20.62 -10.75 7.51
N LEU A 188 -19.44 -10.29 7.95
CA LEU A 188 -18.20 -10.35 7.18
C LEU A 188 -17.65 -11.78 7.14
N LYS A 189 -17.39 -12.30 5.94
CA LYS A 189 -16.79 -13.63 5.73
C LYS A 189 -15.57 -13.53 4.83
N SER A 190 -14.59 -14.42 5.03
CA SER A 190 -13.51 -14.60 4.05
C SER A 190 -14.13 -14.93 2.71
N ALA A 191 -13.83 -14.13 1.69
CA ALA A 191 -14.51 -14.23 0.41
C ALA A 191 -13.57 -13.93 -0.72
N SER A 192 -13.43 -14.96 -1.55
CA SER A 192 -13.10 -14.87 -2.95
C SER A 192 -12.91 -16.30 -3.47
N PRO A 193 -13.36 -16.64 -4.69
CA PRO A 193 -14.39 -15.96 -5.49
C PRO A 193 -15.81 -16.24 -4.93
N VAL A 194 -16.76 -15.30 -5.05
CA VAL A 194 -18.15 -15.47 -4.56
C VAL A 194 -19.18 -15.02 -5.59
N VAL A 195 -20.22 -15.86 -5.76
CA VAL A 195 -21.43 -15.60 -6.53
C VAL A 195 -22.60 -15.39 -5.57
N LYS A 196 -23.33 -14.29 -5.72
CA LYS A 196 -24.64 -14.15 -5.08
C LYS A 196 -25.70 -14.63 -6.05
N LEU A 197 -26.41 -15.69 -5.68
CA LEU A 197 -27.48 -16.29 -6.46
C LEU A 197 -28.83 -15.75 -6.01
N PHE A 198 -29.50 -15.01 -6.89
CA PHE A 198 -30.88 -14.56 -6.72
C PHE A 198 -31.84 -15.50 -7.50
N ASN A 199 -33.14 -15.25 -7.38
CA ASN A 199 -34.16 -16.09 -8.04
C ASN A 199 -34.23 -15.91 -9.56
N ASP A 200 -33.65 -14.84 -10.09
CA ASP A 200 -33.73 -14.42 -11.49
C ASP A 200 -32.38 -13.98 -12.11
N HIS A 201 -31.37 -13.71 -11.29
CA HIS A 201 -30.03 -13.30 -11.75
C HIS A 201 -28.92 -13.71 -10.76
N ILE A 202 -27.69 -13.37 -11.10
CA ILE A 202 -26.52 -13.51 -10.24
C ILE A 202 -25.77 -12.18 -10.14
N GLU A 203 -25.12 -11.93 -9.01
CA GLU A 203 -24.08 -10.91 -8.88
C GLU A 203 -22.73 -11.58 -8.62
N LEU A 204 -21.71 -11.18 -9.37
CA LEU A 204 -20.34 -11.69 -9.26
C LEU A 204 -19.48 -10.67 -8.50
N ASN A 205 -18.57 -11.14 -7.64
CA ASN A 205 -17.48 -10.28 -7.18
C ASN A 205 -16.34 -10.25 -8.20
N SER A 206 -15.38 -9.33 -8.03
CA SER A 206 -14.27 -9.10 -8.96
C SER A 206 -13.41 -10.32 -9.28
N ASP A 207 -13.38 -11.31 -8.38
CA ASP A 207 -12.64 -12.55 -8.59
C ASP A 207 -13.50 -13.64 -9.25
N ALA A 208 -14.81 -13.65 -9.01
CA ALA A 208 -15.72 -14.56 -9.69
C ALA A 208 -15.90 -14.15 -11.16
N GLU A 209 -15.82 -12.85 -11.48
CA GLU A 209 -15.81 -12.33 -12.86
C GLU A 209 -14.66 -12.86 -13.71
N LYS A 210 -13.60 -13.41 -13.10
CA LYS A 210 -12.47 -14.03 -13.82
C LYS A 210 -12.82 -15.40 -14.39
N GLN A 211 -13.86 -16.04 -13.87
CA GLN A 211 -14.36 -17.32 -14.37
C GLN A 211 -15.48 -17.07 -15.38
N PRO A 212 -15.64 -17.92 -16.41
CA PRO A 212 -16.68 -17.79 -17.42
C PRO A 212 -18.05 -18.26 -16.88
N ILE A 213 -18.52 -17.64 -15.79
CA ILE A 213 -19.73 -18.06 -15.08
C ILE A 213 -20.97 -17.65 -15.87
N GLU A 214 -21.81 -18.63 -16.18
CA GLU A 214 -23.12 -18.41 -16.81
C GLU A 214 -24.23 -18.92 -15.88
N PHE A 215 -25.24 -18.07 -15.63
CA PHE A 215 -26.41 -18.42 -14.85
C PHE A 215 -27.56 -18.90 -15.74
N LYS A 216 -28.22 -19.98 -15.32
CA LYS A 216 -29.47 -20.45 -15.92
C LYS A 216 -30.46 -20.89 -14.84
N LYS A 217 -31.65 -20.30 -14.84
CA LYS A 217 -32.81 -20.85 -14.13
C LYS A 217 -33.41 -21.98 -14.96
N VAL A 218 -33.40 -23.21 -14.42
CA VAL A 218 -33.89 -24.40 -15.10
C VAL A 218 -35.39 -24.58 -14.86
N ASP A 219 -35.82 -24.40 -13.61
CA ASP A 219 -37.22 -24.46 -13.19
C ASP A 219 -37.41 -23.66 -11.88
N VAL A 220 -38.61 -23.69 -11.29
CA VAL A 220 -38.90 -23.11 -9.97
C VAL A 220 -37.97 -23.73 -8.92
N GLY A 221 -37.16 -22.88 -8.29
CA GLY A 221 -36.18 -23.31 -7.30
C GLY A 221 -35.05 -24.19 -7.84
N ASP A 222 -34.83 -24.28 -9.15
CA ASP A 222 -33.74 -25.05 -9.77
C ASP A 222 -32.83 -24.11 -10.58
N TYR A 223 -31.60 -23.93 -10.09
CA TYR A 223 -30.61 -23.01 -10.63
C TYR A 223 -29.34 -23.76 -11.05
N LEU A 224 -28.77 -23.34 -12.17
CA LEU A 224 -27.55 -23.90 -12.73
C LEU A 224 -26.52 -22.79 -12.92
N LEU A 225 -25.32 -22.99 -12.38
CA LEU A 225 -24.14 -22.17 -12.62
C LEU A 225 -23.14 -22.95 -13.45
N LYS A 226 -22.85 -22.45 -14.65
CA LYS A 226 -21.94 -23.09 -15.58
C LYS A 226 -20.58 -22.42 -15.61
N GLY A 227 -19.55 -23.17 -16.01
CA GLY A 227 -18.22 -22.61 -16.28
C GLY A 227 -17.44 -22.19 -15.03
N SER A 228 -17.95 -22.50 -13.84
CA SER A 228 -17.20 -22.32 -12.59
C SER A 228 -16.13 -23.40 -12.42
N LEU A 229 -15.12 -23.12 -11.60
CA LEU A 229 -14.09 -24.10 -11.20
C LEU A 229 -14.55 -25.02 -10.04
N GLY A 230 -15.84 -25.03 -9.73
CA GLY A 230 -16.42 -25.78 -8.61
C GLY A 230 -16.49 -24.98 -7.30
N PHE A 231 -16.90 -25.65 -6.22
CA PHE A 231 -16.99 -25.05 -4.88
C PHE A 231 -15.61 -24.81 -4.25
N ALA A 232 -15.54 -23.84 -3.33
CA ALA A 232 -14.36 -23.61 -2.51
C ALA A 232 -13.94 -24.87 -1.74
N GLN A 233 -12.63 -25.17 -1.73
CA GLN A 233 -12.06 -26.36 -1.07
C GLN A 233 -11.77 -26.14 0.42
N GLU A 234 -11.72 -24.89 0.88
CA GLU A 234 -11.45 -24.53 2.27
C GLU A 234 -12.50 -23.55 2.81
N GLY A 235 -12.96 -23.80 4.03
CA GLY A 235 -13.92 -22.94 4.73
C GLY A 235 -15.37 -23.20 4.29
N TRP A 236 -16.13 -22.12 4.08
CA TRP A 236 -17.55 -22.18 3.68
C TRP A 236 -17.69 -22.14 2.15
N TYR A 237 -18.76 -22.73 1.62
CA TYR A 237 -19.06 -22.74 0.19
C TYR A 237 -20.52 -22.44 -0.17
N ILE A 238 -21.48 -22.66 0.74
CA ILE A 238 -22.88 -22.22 0.62
C ILE A 238 -23.29 -21.48 1.89
N GLU A 239 -23.84 -20.28 1.77
CA GLU A 239 -24.61 -19.63 2.84
C GLU A 239 -26.02 -19.30 2.37
N VAL A 240 -26.99 -19.73 3.17
CA VAL A 240 -28.42 -19.56 2.91
C VAL A 240 -28.95 -18.34 3.67
N PRO A 241 -29.84 -17.53 3.08
CA PRO A 241 -30.40 -16.37 3.76
C PRO A 241 -31.21 -16.78 4.99
N LYS A 242 -31.08 -16.02 6.09
CA LYS A 242 -31.75 -16.29 7.37
C LYS A 242 -32.76 -15.20 7.72
N ASP A 243 -33.80 -15.59 8.45
CA ASP A 243 -34.74 -14.67 9.06
C ASP A 243 -34.15 -13.98 10.31
N ALA A 244 -34.88 -13.03 10.89
CA ALA A 244 -34.45 -12.30 12.08
C ALA A 244 -34.23 -13.18 13.33
N ASN A 245 -34.78 -14.41 13.33
CA ASN A 245 -34.63 -15.38 14.41
C ASN A 245 -33.48 -16.37 14.14
N GLY A 246 -32.75 -16.21 13.03
CA GLY A 246 -31.62 -17.07 12.65
C GLY A 246 -32.02 -18.34 11.90
N ASN A 247 -33.30 -18.53 11.55
CA ASN A 247 -33.72 -19.69 10.77
C ASN A 247 -33.43 -19.47 9.29
N THR A 248 -32.91 -20.49 8.59
CA THR A 248 -32.78 -20.48 7.13
C THR A 248 -34.15 -20.27 6.48
N ILE A 249 -34.27 -19.44 5.46
CA ILE A 249 -35.58 -19.15 4.86
C ILE A 249 -36.01 -20.28 3.90
N VAL A 250 -35.05 -20.85 3.18
CA VAL A 250 -35.23 -21.98 2.25
C VAL A 250 -34.30 -23.14 2.64
N ALA A 251 -34.62 -24.36 2.22
CA ALA A 251 -33.66 -25.47 2.23
C ALA A 251 -32.93 -25.52 0.90
N VAL A 252 -31.61 -25.70 0.92
CA VAL A 252 -30.78 -25.75 -0.29
C VAL A 252 -30.19 -27.15 -0.42
N VAL A 253 -30.33 -27.74 -1.60
CA VAL A 253 -29.65 -28.95 -2.03
C VAL A 253 -28.75 -28.57 -3.19
N TYR A 254 -27.50 -28.98 -3.16
CA TYR A 254 -26.53 -28.62 -4.18
C TYR A 254 -25.74 -29.85 -4.61
N ASP A 255 -25.30 -29.84 -5.85
CA ASP A 255 -24.48 -30.90 -6.42
C ASP A 255 -23.52 -30.33 -7.48
N THR A 256 -22.37 -31.00 -7.65
CA THR A 256 -21.43 -30.71 -8.74
C THR A 256 -21.67 -31.74 -9.82
N LEU A 257 -22.15 -31.29 -10.98
CA LEU A 257 -22.45 -32.16 -12.12
C LEU A 257 -21.14 -32.74 -12.70
N GLU A 258 -21.25 -33.83 -13.48
CA GLU A 258 -20.10 -34.52 -14.08
C GLU A 258 -19.24 -33.60 -14.97
N ASN A 259 -19.83 -32.55 -15.54
CA ASN A 259 -19.14 -31.56 -16.36
C ASN A 259 -18.50 -30.41 -15.54
N GLY A 260 -18.62 -30.43 -14.21
CA GLY A 260 -18.10 -29.40 -13.30
C GLY A 260 -19.08 -28.25 -13.02
N ASP A 261 -20.25 -28.21 -13.66
CA ASP A 261 -21.26 -27.18 -13.38
C ASP A 261 -21.92 -27.40 -12.01
N LEU A 262 -22.37 -26.33 -11.37
CA LEU A 262 -23.00 -26.39 -10.06
C LEU A 262 -24.53 -26.33 -10.19
N SER A 263 -25.20 -27.36 -9.70
CA SER A 263 -26.66 -27.38 -9.56
C SER A 263 -27.03 -26.95 -8.15
N ILE A 264 -27.87 -25.92 -8.03
CA ILE A 264 -28.38 -25.39 -6.77
C ILE A 264 -29.89 -25.46 -6.80
N LYS A 265 -30.47 -26.26 -5.92
CA LYS A 265 -31.91 -26.46 -5.80
C LYS A 265 -32.42 -25.97 -4.45
N THR A 266 -33.58 -25.35 -4.46
CA THR A 266 -34.19 -24.71 -3.31
C THR A 266 -35.60 -25.25 -3.08
N TYR A 267 -35.90 -25.55 -1.83
CA TYR A 267 -37.13 -26.22 -1.42
C TYR A 267 -37.73 -25.56 -0.18
N LYS A 268 -39.03 -25.79 -0.01
CA LYS A 268 -39.68 -25.51 1.27
C LYS A 268 -39.06 -26.38 2.36
N ARG A 269 -39.02 -25.86 3.57
CA ARG A 269 -38.53 -26.60 4.74
C ARG A 269 -39.64 -27.47 5.31
N LYS A 270 -39.34 -28.72 5.66
CA LYS A 270 -40.21 -29.58 6.45
C LYS A 270 -39.48 -30.11 7.68
N PHE A 271 -40.23 -30.36 8.76
CA PHE A 271 -39.69 -31.04 9.93
C PHE A 271 -39.80 -32.54 9.71
N ASP A 272 -38.66 -33.23 9.70
CA ASP A 272 -38.59 -34.67 9.68
C ASP A 272 -38.64 -35.19 11.13
N PHE A 273 -39.70 -35.93 11.45
CA PHE A 273 -39.92 -36.46 12.80
C PHE A 273 -38.95 -37.60 13.15
N GLU A 274 -38.44 -38.34 12.17
CA GLU A 274 -37.50 -39.44 12.39
C GLU A 274 -36.09 -38.92 12.65
N LEU A 275 -35.66 -37.92 11.87
CA LEU A 275 -34.37 -37.26 12.05
C LEU A 275 -34.40 -36.18 13.14
N ALA A 276 -35.60 -35.81 13.62
CA ALA A 276 -35.84 -34.68 14.50
C ALA A 276 -35.17 -33.39 14.01
N ALA A 277 -35.17 -33.18 12.70
CA ALA A 277 -34.42 -32.12 12.02
C ALA A 277 -35.27 -31.44 10.94
N VAL A 278 -34.94 -30.19 10.63
CA VAL A 278 -35.55 -29.48 9.50
C VAL A 278 -34.79 -29.85 8.23
N VAL A 279 -35.48 -30.48 7.28
CA VAL A 279 -34.92 -30.95 6.01
C VAL A 279 -35.61 -30.28 4.81
N ALA A 280 -35.04 -30.47 3.62
CA ALA A 280 -35.65 -30.04 2.37
C ALA A 280 -36.89 -30.88 2.07
N ASP A 281 -38.00 -30.22 1.74
CA ASP A 281 -39.18 -30.87 1.18
C ASP A 281 -39.05 -30.99 -0.33
N LEU A 282 -38.47 -32.10 -0.78
CA LEU A 282 -38.15 -32.35 -2.19
C LEU A 282 -39.38 -32.32 -3.12
N GLU A 283 -40.60 -32.42 -2.57
CA GLU A 283 -41.85 -32.34 -3.31
C GLU A 283 -42.32 -30.89 -3.57
N ILE A 284 -41.76 -29.92 -2.86
CA ILE A 284 -42.16 -28.50 -2.94
C ILE A 284 -40.94 -27.64 -3.27
N PRO A 285 -40.49 -27.62 -4.55
CA PRO A 285 -39.52 -26.64 -5.02
C PRO A 285 -40.00 -25.22 -4.73
N THR A 286 -39.10 -24.34 -4.28
CA THR A 286 -39.46 -22.98 -3.87
C THR A 286 -38.34 -22.05 -4.24
N ASP A 287 -38.64 -21.03 -5.05
CA ASP A 287 -37.66 -20.01 -5.43
C ASP A 287 -37.08 -19.26 -4.22
N ILE A 288 -35.86 -18.75 -4.40
CA ILE A 288 -35.25 -17.81 -3.46
C ILE A 288 -36.19 -16.59 -3.32
N PRO A 289 -36.52 -16.16 -2.09
CA PRO A 289 -37.39 -14.99 -1.90
C PRO A 289 -36.80 -13.72 -2.51
N GLU A 290 -37.67 -12.85 -3.05
CA GLU A 290 -37.25 -11.54 -3.58
C GLU A 290 -36.42 -10.74 -2.56
N GLY A 291 -35.37 -10.09 -3.04
CA GLY A 291 -34.44 -9.31 -2.20
C GLY A 291 -33.53 -10.13 -1.29
N ARG A 292 -33.55 -11.47 -1.41
CA ARG A 292 -32.60 -12.38 -0.76
C ARG A 292 -31.80 -13.14 -1.80
N TRP A 293 -30.62 -13.60 -1.40
CA TRP A 293 -29.72 -14.39 -2.23
C TRP A 293 -29.06 -15.50 -1.41
N ILE A 294 -28.53 -16.51 -2.12
CA ILE A 294 -27.62 -17.51 -1.58
C ILE A 294 -26.20 -17.09 -1.94
N ASP A 295 -25.30 -17.02 -0.97
CA ASP A 295 -23.88 -16.81 -1.26
C ASP A 295 -23.22 -18.15 -1.58
N ILE A 296 -22.55 -18.22 -2.73
CA ILE A 296 -21.86 -19.41 -3.23
C ILE A 296 -20.39 -19.06 -3.39
N ARG A 297 -19.51 -19.70 -2.62
CA ARG A 297 -18.06 -19.50 -2.76
C ARG A 297 -17.48 -20.54 -3.70
N LEU A 298 -16.82 -20.06 -4.73
CA LEU A 298 -16.22 -20.89 -5.77
C LEU A 298 -14.75 -21.20 -5.43
N HIS A 299 -14.21 -22.19 -6.13
CA HIS A 299 -12.79 -22.47 -6.13
C HIS A 299 -12.03 -21.34 -6.84
N GLU A 300 -10.91 -20.93 -6.26
CA GLU A 300 -10.02 -19.94 -6.86
C GLU A 300 -9.00 -20.64 -7.76
N GLU A 301 -8.77 -20.11 -8.95
CA GLU A 301 -7.63 -20.55 -9.75
C GLU A 301 -6.35 -20.03 -9.09
N ILE A 302 -5.45 -20.93 -8.70
CA ILE A 302 -4.10 -20.52 -8.33
C ILE A 302 -3.45 -20.04 -9.61
N VAL A 303 -3.40 -18.73 -9.83
CA VAL A 303 -2.54 -18.15 -10.87
C VAL A 303 -1.11 -18.51 -10.49
N LEU A 304 -0.59 -19.58 -11.09
CA LEU A 304 0.82 -19.90 -11.05
C LEU A 304 1.52 -18.70 -11.66
N GLU A 305 2.36 -18.04 -10.85
CA GLU A 305 3.13 -16.87 -11.25
C GLU A 305 3.76 -17.14 -12.63
N GLU A 306 3.30 -16.47 -13.69
CA GLU A 306 4.17 -16.23 -14.82
C GLU A 306 5.35 -15.47 -14.22
N THR A 307 6.48 -16.16 -14.12
CA THR A 307 7.76 -15.53 -13.78
C THR A 307 7.88 -14.33 -14.70
N LEU A 308 7.93 -13.12 -14.11
CA LEU A 308 8.28 -11.92 -14.84
C LEU A 308 9.53 -12.26 -15.68
N PRO A 309 9.57 -11.89 -16.98
CA PRO A 309 10.75 -12.16 -17.78
C PRO A 309 11.95 -11.60 -17.03
N ASP A 310 12.94 -12.47 -16.77
CA ASP A 310 14.20 -12.07 -16.15
C ASP A 310 14.67 -10.81 -16.89
N ASP A 311 14.85 -9.71 -16.16
CA ASP A 311 15.56 -8.54 -16.67
C ASP A 311 17.00 -9.00 -16.96
N ILE A 312 17.21 -9.52 -18.16
CA ILE A 312 18.54 -9.85 -18.67
C ILE A 312 19.29 -8.52 -18.77
N GLU A 313 20.33 -8.44 -17.95
CA GLU A 313 21.40 -7.46 -17.91
C GLU A 313 21.56 -6.63 -19.20
N GLN A 314 21.50 -5.31 -19.04
CA GLN A 314 22.32 -4.35 -19.81
C GLN A 314 22.91 -3.30 -18.86
#